data_AF-A0A436BWP1-F1
#
_entry.id   AF-A0A436BWP1-F1
#
_cell.length_a   1.000
_cell.length_b   1.000
_cell.length_c   1.000
_cell.angle_alpha   90.00
_cell.angle_beta   90.00
_cell.angle_gamma   90.00
#
_symmetry.space_group_name_H-M   'P 1'
#
loop_
_entity.id
_entity.type
_entity.pdbx_description
1 polymer ?
#
loop_
_entity_poly.entity_id
_entity_poly.type
_entity_poly.pdbx_seq_one_letter_code
_entity_poly.pdbx_strand_id
1 'polypeptide(L)'
;QHSLVAQTTFDANIQKAAEESVEFHLRQFGKEYNVTEGAVVVIETNGAVRAIVGGRDYGASQFNRATKALRQTGSSFKPYVYATAMEHGFTPNSIISGGPISWGSWSPHNYSGGSAGNVTLIMAMAKSINTVPVRLAKDHLGIGPIKAMAEAMGVESPLEAHKTMVLGTSGMTVMDQATGYSVFADNGFVGFRHGISQLVTRTGEVVYDFAKDAPPPHRVLSEQALKSMNTMLAAVPVMGTARRAQLPNIVVAGKTGTTQSYRDAWFVGFTGNYTAAVWMGNDDFTPTKNMTGGSLPAMVWQRLMVYAHQNIDLKPIPGIDKPFVDEEIAAKAEEAQKKSDAQAVADAAAERPPVLSSRTTQTLRDMTSLFQSAPVLNTPQPPETLSAL
;
A
#
# COMPACT_ATOMS: atom_id res chain seq x y z
N GLN A 1 22.29 27.53 18.02
CA GLN A 1 20.83 27.71 18.22
C GLN A 1 20.00 27.16 17.04
N HIS A 2 20.52 26.24 16.21
CA HIS A 2 19.82 25.76 14.98
C HIS A 2 19.68 24.23 14.91
N SER A 3 19.76 23.53 16.04
CA SER A 3 19.60 22.07 16.06
C SER A 3 18.15 21.71 16.36
N LEU A 4 17.54 20.92 15.47
CA LEU A 4 16.21 20.35 15.62
C LEU A 4 16.33 18.84 15.86
N VAL A 5 15.42 18.30 16.65
CA VAL A 5 15.18 16.86 16.81
C VAL A 5 13.95 16.53 15.97
N ALA A 6 14.13 15.69 14.95
CA ALA A 6 13.03 15.21 14.13
C ALA A 6 12.50 13.90 14.68
N GLN A 7 11.23 13.89 15.07
CA GLN A 7 10.48 12.66 15.29
C GLN A 7 9.93 12.19 13.95
N THR A 8 10.25 10.95 13.59
CA THR A 8 9.88 10.39 12.29
C THR A 8 8.78 9.35 12.43
N THR A 9 8.16 9.02 11.31
CA THR A 9 7.17 7.93 11.21
C THR A 9 7.81 6.56 11.01
N PHE A 10 9.13 6.51 10.87
CA PHE A 10 9.94 5.31 10.67
C PHE A 10 9.65 4.23 11.72
N ASP A 11 9.40 3.01 11.26
CA ASP A 11 9.34 1.82 12.12
C ASP A 11 10.51 0.90 11.74
N ALA A 12 11.51 0.83 12.63
CA ALA A 12 12.73 0.06 12.40
C ALA A 12 12.47 -1.45 12.17
N ASN A 13 11.42 -2.00 12.78
CA ASN A 13 11.08 -3.41 12.66
C ASN A 13 10.43 -3.68 11.29
N ILE A 14 9.49 -2.83 10.87
CA ILE A 14 8.88 -2.93 9.53
C ILE A 14 9.95 -2.67 8.45
N GLN A 15 10.84 -1.69 8.64
CA GLN A 15 11.93 -1.43 7.71
C GLN A 15 12.82 -2.65 7.52
N LYS A 16 13.30 -3.23 8.63
CA LYS A 16 14.15 -4.43 8.58
C LYS A 16 13.44 -5.59 7.91
N ALA A 17 12.17 -5.84 8.25
CA ALA A 17 11.37 -6.88 7.60
C ALA A 17 11.18 -6.64 6.09
N ALA A 18 11.07 -5.38 5.65
CA ALA A 18 10.96 -5.03 4.24
C ALA A 18 12.27 -5.30 3.49
N GLU A 19 13.40 -4.90 4.05
CA GLU A 19 14.75 -5.15 3.51
C GLU A 19 15.03 -6.65 3.40
N GLU A 20 14.79 -7.39 4.48
CA GLU A 20 14.97 -8.84 4.52
C GLU A 20 14.04 -9.56 3.54
N SER A 21 12.79 -9.09 3.39
CA SER A 21 11.85 -9.69 2.45
C SER A 21 12.28 -9.51 0.99
N VAL A 22 12.81 -8.35 0.63
CA VAL A 22 13.38 -8.10 -0.72
C VAL A 22 14.62 -8.95 -0.93
N GLU A 23 15.57 -8.93 0.00
CA GLU A 23 16.84 -9.63 -0.16
C GLU A 23 16.65 -11.16 -0.17
N PHE A 24 15.79 -11.71 0.69
CA PHE A 24 15.47 -13.14 0.72
C PHE A 24 14.99 -13.64 -0.65
N HIS A 25 14.01 -12.95 -1.24
CA HIS A 25 13.44 -13.38 -2.53
C HIS A 25 14.40 -13.14 -3.70
N LEU A 26 15.19 -12.05 -3.68
CA LEU A 26 16.21 -11.83 -4.71
C LEU A 26 17.35 -12.85 -4.62
N ARG A 27 17.78 -13.25 -3.41
CA ARG A 27 18.76 -14.33 -3.24
C ARG A 27 18.25 -15.66 -3.75
N GLN A 28 17.03 -16.03 -3.38
CA GLN A 28 16.47 -17.35 -3.69
C GLN A 28 16.07 -17.47 -5.16
N PHE A 29 15.43 -16.44 -5.73
CA PHE A 29 14.77 -16.53 -7.02
C PHE A 29 15.28 -15.54 -8.08
N GLY A 30 16.17 -14.60 -7.73
CA GLY A 30 16.63 -13.54 -8.63
C GLY A 30 17.25 -14.07 -9.93
N LYS A 31 18.07 -15.13 -9.84
CA LYS A 31 18.67 -15.79 -11.00
C LYS A 31 17.63 -16.51 -11.88
N GLU A 32 16.64 -17.15 -11.27
CA GLU A 32 15.57 -17.86 -11.98
C GLU A 32 14.72 -16.90 -12.79
N TYR A 33 14.33 -15.78 -12.19
CA TYR A 33 13.51 -14.76 -12.83
C TYR A 33 14.29 -13.71 -13.63
N ASN A 34 15.62 -13.76 -13.67
CA ASN A 34 16.45 -12.69 -14.24
C ASN A 34 16.06 -11.30 -13.70
N VAL A 35 16.02 -11.17 -12.38
CA VAL A 35 15.70 -9.92 -11.69
C VAL A 35 16.79 -9.60 -10.68
N THR A 36 17.24 -8.34 -10.68
CA THR A 36 18.35 -7.89 -9.84
C THR A 36 17.95 -6.91 -8.75
N GLU A 37 16.84 -6.19 -8.92
CA GLU A 37 16.43 -5.10 -8.03
C GLU A 37 14.98 -5.23 -7.57
N GLY A 38 14.72 -4.61 -6.42
CA GLY A 38 13.39 -4.49 -5.84
C GLY A 38 13.26 -3.24 -4.98
N ALA A 39 12.04 -2.74 -4.83
CA ALA A 39 11.75 -1.58 -4.01
C ALA A 39 10.39 -1.73 -3.32
N VAL A 40 10.30 -1.18 -2.11
CA VAL A 40 9.12 -1.30 -1.24
C VAL A 40 8.83 0.04 -0.59
N VAL A 41 7.54 0.38 -0.46
CA VAL A 41 7.06 1.45 0.42
C VAL A 41 5.92 0.90 1.26
N VAL A 42 5.93 1.17 2.56
CA VAL A 42 4.85 0.84 3.50
C VAL A 42 4.29 2.12 4.10
N ILE A 43 2.97 2.30 3.99
CA ILE A 43 2.22 3.45 4.51
C ILE A 43 1.15 2.92 5.47
N GLU A 44 1.07 3.48 6.68
CA GLU A 44 -0.07 3.26 7.58
C GLU A 44 -1.26 4.13 7.17
N THR A 45 -2.49 3.74 7.53
CA THR A 45 -3.71 4.43 7.07
C THR A 45 -3.73 5.93 7.35
N ASN A 46 -3.04 6.42 8.38
CA ASN A 46 -2.91 7.86 8.66
C ASN A 46 -1.89 8.61 7.77
N GLY A 47 -1.34 7.98 6.73
CA GLY A 47 -0.33 8.55 5.84
C GLY A 47 1.11 8.44 6.35
N ALA A 48 1.35 7.85 7.52
CA ALA A 48 2.70 7.69 8.06
C ALA A 48 3.49 6.68 7.22
N VAL A 49 4.61 7.12 6.64
CA VAL A 49 5.51 6.23 5.88
C VAL A 49 6.38 5.44 6.86
N ARG A 50 6.06 4.15 7.03
CA ARG A 50 6.70 3.27 8.02
C ARG A 50 8.03 2.69 7.54
N ALA A 51 8.13 2.39 6.24
CA ALA A 51 9.33 1.83 5.63
C ALA A 51 9.49 2.25 4.16
N ILE A 52 10.75 2.42 3.74
CA ILE A 52 11.15 2.66 2.34
C ILE A 52 12.39 1.82 2.04
N VAL A 53 12.28 0.91 1.07
CA VAL A 53 13.40 0.14 0.52
C VAL A 53 13.63 0.61 -0.92
N GLY A 54 14.77 1.27 -1.17
CA GLY A 54 15.10 1.87 -2.46
C GLY A 54 15.84 0.95 -3.44
N GLY A 55 16.22 -0.25 -3.02
CA GLY A 55 17.02 -1.18 -3.80
C GLY A 55 17.42 -2.38 -2.96
N ARG A 56 18.10 -3.33 -3.61
CA ARG A 56 18.58 -4.55 -2.95
C ARG A 56 19.63 -4.29 -1.87
N ASP A 57 20.59 -3.42 -2.14
CA ASP A 57 21.73 -3.14 -1.27
C ASP A 57 22.09 -1.65 -1.36
N TYR A 58 21.94 -0.94 -0.25
CA TYR A 58 22.24 0.49 -0.14
C TYR A 58 23.74 0.80 -0.26
N GLY A 59 24.61 -0.12 0.20
CA GLY A 59 26.06 0.02 0.08
C GLY A 59 26.54 -0.12 -1.36
N ALA A 60 25.84 -0.93 -2.16
CA ALA A 60 26.11 -1.08 -3.60
C ALA A 60 25.49 0.06 -4.43
N SER A 61 24.28 0.53 -4.07
CA SER A 61 23.58 1.60 -4.79
C SER A 61 22.74 2.47 -3.87
N GLN A 62 23.01 3.78 -3.89
CA GLN A 62 22.23 4.79 -3.16
C GLN A 62 21.05 5.34 -3.98
N PHE A 63 20.85 4.85 -5.20
CA PHE A 63 19.72 5.29 -6.03
C PHE A 63 18.40 4.75 -5.46
N ASN A 64 17.53 5.64 -4.98
CA ASN A 64 16.28 5.27 -4.36
C ASN A 64 15.18 5.00 -5.40
N ARG A 65 15.04 3.73 -5.81
CA ARG A 65 14.02 3.29 -6.77
C ARG A 65 12.60 3.47 -6.25
N ALA A 66 12.39 3.48 -4.94
CA ALA A 66 11.08 3.68 -4.36
C ALA A 66 10.51 5.09 -4.60
N THR A 67 11.37 6.11 -4.70
CA THR A 67 10.95 7.53 -4.79
C THR A 67 11.42 8.24 -6.06
N LYS A 68 12.36 7.66 -6.81
CA LYS A 68 12.95 8.30 -8.01
C LYS A 68 12.79 7.50 -9.30
N ALA A 69 12.63 6.17 -9.24
CA ALA A 69 12.51 5.37 -10.46
C ALA A 69 11.07 5.41 -10.99
N LEU A 70 10.89 5.99 -12.17
CA LEU A 70 9.63 5.92 -12.90
C LEU A 70 9.56 4.58 -13.63
N ARG A 71 8.66 3.71 -13.19
CA ARG A 71 8.48 2.36 -13.75
C ARG A 71 7.06 2.16 -14.23
N GLN A 72 6.91 1.52 -15.39
CA GLN A 72 5.58 1.25 -15.94
C GLN A 72 4.82 0.34 -14.96
N THR A 73 3.58 0.69 -14.69
CA THR A 73 2.76 0.06 -13.64
C THR A 73 1.98 -1.14 -14.16
N GLY A 74 1.70 -1.16 -15.47
CA GLY A 74 0.89 -2.20 -16.08
C GLY A 74 -0.49 -2.29 -15.43
N SER A 75 -0.96 -3.50 -15.18
CA SER A 75 -2.29 -3.72 -14.61
C SER A 75 -2.52 -3.16 -13.19
N SER A 76 -1.50 -2.72 -12.44
CA SER A 76 -1.71 -2.02 -11.16
C SER A 76 -2.21 -0.59 -11.34
N PHE A 77 -2.28 -0.06 -12.57
CA PHE A 77 -2.97 1.20 -12.85
C PHE A 77 -4.50 1.05 -12.93
N LYS A 78 -5.01 -0.16 -13.18
CA LYS A 78 -6.44 -0.39 -13.39
C LYS A 78 -7.30 0.15 -12.24
N PRO A 79 -6.94 0.01 -10.95
CA PRO A 79 -7.78 0.50 -9.86
C PRO A 79 -8.14 1.98 -9.97
N TYR A 80 -7.29 2.84 -10.55
CA TYR A 80 -7.67 4.24 -10.82
C TYR A 80 -8.80 4.36 -11.84
N VAL A 81 -8.76 3.56 -12.93
CA VAL A 81 -9.83 3.49 -13.95
C VAL A 81 -11.15 3.03 -13.33
N TYR A 82 -11.11 1.96 -12.53
CA TYR A 82 -12.31 1.42 -11.91
C TYR A 82 -12.83 2.31 -10.78
N ALA A 83 -11.96 3.00 -10.04
CA ALA A 83 -12.37 3.99 -9.04
C ALA A 83 -13.15 5.13 -9.71
N THR A 84 -12.65 5.67 -10.83
CA THR A 84 -13.39 6.62 -11.65
C THR A 84 -14.72 6.04 -12.12
N ALA A 85 -14.76 4.77 -12.56
CA ALA A 85 -16.01 4.13 -12.98
C ALA A 85 -17.03 4.03 -11.83
N MET A 86 -16.60 3.65 -10.63
CA MET A 86 -17.48 3.54 -9.47
C MET A 86 -18.05 4.91 -9.06
N GLU A 87 -17.26 5.98 -9.16
CA GLU A 87 -17.74 7.37 -8.97
C GLU A 87 -18.76 7.79 -10.04
N HIS A 88 -18.75 7.15 -11.21
CA HIS A 88 -19.71 7.40 -12.30
C HIS A 88 -20.88 6.39 -12.29
N GLY A 89 -21.18 5.77 -11.14
CA GLY A 89 -22.37 4.95 -10.93
C GLY A 89 -22.24 3.49 -11.38
N PHE A 90 -21.06 3.03 -11.80
CA PHE A 90 -20.81 1.61 -12.00
C PHE A 90 -20.74 0.88 -10.66
N THR A 91 -21.03 -0.42 -10.68
CA THR A 91 -21.00 -1.29 -9.50
C THR A 91 -20.14 -2.53 -9.77
N PRO A 92 -19.74 -3.30 -8.74
CA PRO A 92 -19.00 -4.54 -8.94
C PRO A 92 -19.72 -5.55 -9.86
N ASN A 93 -21.06 -5.48 -9.91
CA ASN A 93 -21.92 -6.35 -10.70
C ASN A 93 -22.24 -5.81 -12.10
N SER A 94 -21.85 -4.56 -12.41
CA SER A 94 -22.02 -4.02 -13.76
C SER A 94 -21.32 -4.91 -14.79
N ILE A 95 -22.00 -5.18 -15.90
CA ILE A 95 -21.51 -6.10 -16.94
C ILE A 95 -20.87 -5.30 -18.06
N ILE A 96 -19.63 -5.66 -18.41
CA ILE A 96 -18.89 -5.09 -19.54
C ILE A 96 -18.37 -6.22 -20.43
N SER A 97 -18.37 -6.00 -21.74
CA SER A 97 -17.77 -6.94 -22.69
C SER A 97 -16.25 -6.98 -22.52
N GLY A 98 -15.73 -8.14 -22.12
CA GLY A 98 -14.32 -8.49 -22.12
C GLY A 98 -13.81 -9.06 -23.45
N GLY A 99 -14.61 -8.95 -24.52
CA GLY A 99 -14.21 -9.30 -25.88
C GLY A 99 -13.27 -8.27 -26.54
N PRO A 100 -12.79 -8.54 -27.76
CA PRO A 100 -11.90 -7.65 -28.50
C PRO A 100 -12.39 -6.20 -28.55
N ILE A 101 -11.44 -5.26 -28.52
CA ILE A 101 -11.73 -3.83 -28.61
C ILE A 101 -10.63 -3.14 -29.40
N SER A 102 -11.04 -2.18 -30.23
CA SER A 102 -10.15 -1.24 -30.90
C SER A 102 -10.52 0.19 -30.53
N TRP A 103 -9.49 1.01 -30.34
CA TRP A 103 -9.59 2.45 -30.19
C TRP A 103 -8.66 3.10 -31.20
N GLY A 104 -9.20 3.43 -32.38
CA GLY A 104 -8.38 3.79 -33.54
C GLY A 104 -7.51 2.62 -33.98
N SER A 105 -6.23 2.87 -34.27
CA SER A 105 -5.24 1.85 -34.66
C SER A 105 -4.74 0.96 -33.51
N TRP A 106 -5.18 1.18 -32.28
CA TRP A 106 -4.73 0.44 -31.11
C TRP A 106 -5.75 -0.63 -30.71
N SER A 107 -5.31 -1.89 -30.67
CA SER A 107 -6.13 -3.06 -30.33
C SER A 107 -5.42 -3.89 -29.25
N PRO A 108 -5.68 -3.62 -27.96
CA PRO A 108 -5.07 -4.37 -26.87
C PRO A 108 -5.68 -5.78 -26.74
N HIS A 109 -4.84 -6.73 -26.32
CA HIS A 109 -5.22 -8.12 -26.14
C HIS A 109 -5.24 -8.52 -24.65
N ASN A 110 -6.07 -9.49 -24.31
CA ASN A 110 -6.05 -10.13 -23.00
C ASN A 110 -4.83 -11.04 -22.88
N TYR A 111 -4.28 -11.14 -21.67
CA TYR A 111 -3.09 -11.95 -21.41
C TYR A 111 -3.27 -13.43 -21.76
N SER A 112 -4.45 -14.00 -21.52
CA SER A 112 -4.79 -15.39 -21.85
C SER A 112 -5.07 -15.64 -23.33
N GLY A 113 -4.92 -14.65 -24.21
CA GLY A 113 -5.15 -14.77 -25.66
C GLY A 113 -6.62 -14.91 -26.09
N GLY A 114 -7.56 -15.10 -25.16
CA GLY A 114 -8.99 -15.31 -25.45
C GLY A 114 -9.91 -14.11 -25.18
N SER A 115 -11.12 -14.17 -25.73
CA SER A 115 -12.24 -13.30 -25.33
C SER A 115 -12.77 -13.76 -23.98
N ALA A 116 -12.99 -12.84 -23.04
CA ALA A 116 -13.57 -13.16 -21.75
C ALA A 116 -15.11 -13.18 -21.77
N GLY A 117 -15.75 -12.89 -22.92
CA GLY A 117 -17.19 -12.72 -23.01
C GLY A 117 -17.69 -11.52 -22.19
N ASN A 118 -18.97 -11.51 -21.84
CA ASN A 118 -19.53 -10.53 -20.92
C ASN A 118 -19.17 -10.91 -19.48
N VAL A 119 -18.56 -9.98 -18.75
CA VAL A 119 -18.07 -10.21 -17.39
C VAL A 119 -18.51 -9.08 -16.48
N THR A 120 -18.69 -9.40 -15.19
CA THR A 120 -18.87 -8.37 -14.16
C THR A 120 -17.56 -7.63 -13.91
N LEU A 121 -17.63 -6.39 -13.41
CA LEU A 121 -16.43 -5.61 -13.10
C LEU A 121 -15.58 -6.26 -12.01
N ILE A 122 -16.18 -6.93 -11.02
CA ILE A 122 -15.43 -7.72 -10.02
C ILE A 122 -14.62 -8.86 -10.66
N MET A 123 -15.21 -9.59 -11.60
CA MET A 123 -14.51 -10.65 -12.33
C MET A 123 -13.39 -10.07 -13.21
N ALA A 124 -13.66 -8.94 -13.87
CA ALA A 124 -12.68 -8.26 -14.71
C ALA A 124 -11.48 -7.74 -13.91
N MET A 125 -11.70 -7.20 -12.71
CA MET A 125 -10.65 -6.79 -11.78
C MET A 125 -9.84 -8.00 -11.29
N ALA A 126 -10.52 -9.04 -10.79
CA ALA A 126 -9.89 -10.24 -10.24
C ALA A 126 -9.03 -10.97 -11.27
N LYS A 127 -9.52 -11.15 -12.50
CA LYS A 127 -8.80 -11.80 -13.60
C LYS A 127 -7.91 -10.83 -14.39
N SER A 128 -7.92 -9.55 -14.05
CA SER A 128 -7.15 -8.50 -14.72
C SER A 128 -7.37 -8.45 -16.24
N ILE A 129 -8.62 -8.52 -16.69
CA ILE A 129 -8.98 -8.47 -18.12
C ILE A 129 -8.59 -7.10 -18.68
N ASN A 130 -7.89 -7.06 -19.82
CA ASN A 130 -7.31 -5.83 -20.38
C ASN A 130 -8.32 -5.02 -21.17
N THR A 131 -9.24 -5.68 -21.86
CA THR A 131 -10.22 -5.01 -22.71
C THR A 131 -11.26 -4.21 -21.92
N VAL A 132 -11.56 -4.61 -20.68
CA VAL A 132 -12.56 -3.94 -19.82
C VAL A 132 -12.19 -2.50 -19.43
N PRO A 133 -11.02 -2.21 -18.81
CA PRO A 133 -10.65 -0.82 -18.48
C PRO A 133 -10.52 0.06 -19.74
N VAL A 134 -10.12 -0.53 -20.88
CA VAL A 134 -10.08 0.19 -22.16
C VAL A 134 -11.49 0.55 -22.62
N ARG A 135 -12.45 -0.36 -22.48
CA ARG A 135 -13.86 -0.11 -22.80
C ARG A 135 -14.49 0.93 -21.89
N LEU A 136 -14.24 0.85 -20.58
CA LEU A 136 -14.68 1.86 -19.62
C LEU A 136 -14.17 3.25 -20.01
N ALA A 137 -12.87 3.37 -20.28
CA ALA A 137 -12.28 4.63 -20.67
C ALA A 137 -12.78 5.16 -22.02
N LYS A 138 -12.92 4.29 -23.02
CA LYS A 138 -13.33 4.69 -24.37
C LYS A 138 -14.81 5.08 -24.45
N ASP A 139 -15.67 4.25 -23.87
CA ASP A 139 -17.11 4.31 -24.12
C ASP A 139 -17.89 5.06 -23.01
N HIS A 140 -17.28 5.28 -21.84
CA HIS A 140 -18.00 5.82 -20.67
C HIS A 140 -17.31 6.98 -19.93
N LEU A 141 -15.98 6.99 -19.81
CA LEU A 141 -15.29 7.91 -18.88
C LEU A 141 -14.42 8.96 -19.57
N GLY A 142 -13.75 8.61 -20.67
CA GLY A 142 -12.64 9.39 -21.21
C GLY A 142 -11.36 9.27 -20.38
N ILE A 143 -10.27 9.86 -20.88
CA ILE A 143 -8.94 9.78 -20.26
C ILE A 143 -8.75 10.84 -19.17
N GLY A 144 -9.27 12.06 -19.38
CA GLY A 144 -9.13 13.18 -18.44
C GLY A 144 -9.59 12.84 -17.01
N PRO A 145 -10.82 12.33 -16.81
CA PRO A 145 -11.31 11.98 -15.49
C PRO A 145 -10.50 10.87 -14.79
N ILE A 146 -9.96 9.92 -15.55
CA ILE A 146 -9.10 8.84 -15.00
C ILE A 146 -7.77 9.41 -14.52
N LYS A 147 -7.16 10.30 -15.32
CA LYS A 147 -5.93 11.00 -14.94
C LYS A 147 -6.15 11.85 -13.68
N ALA A 148 -7.21 12.66 -13.68
CA ALA A 148 -7.56 13.51 -12.54
C ALA A 148 -7.83 12.69 -11.27
N MET A 149 -8.47 11.52 -11.39
CA MET A 149 -8.67 10.61 -10.26
C MET A 149 -7.33 10.09 -9.70
N ALA A 150 -6.42 9.64 -10.56
CA ALA A 150 -5.12 9.17 -10.11
C ALA A 150 -4.31 10.29 -9.39
N GLU A 151 -4.33 11.50 -9.95
CA GLU A 151 -3.69 12.68 -9.33
C GLU A 151 -4.35 13.05 -8.00
N ALA A 152 -5.70 13.06 -7.93
CA ALA A 152 -6.44 13.30 -6.69
C ALA A 152 -6.13 12.27 -5.60
N MET A 153 -5.90 11.01 -5.98
CA MET A 153 -5.49 9.95 -5.06
C MET A 153 -4.02 10.08 -4.59
N GLY A 154 -3.28 11.11 -4.99
CA GLY A 154 -1.94 11.41 -4.49
C GLY A 154 -0.78 10.91 -5.37
N VAL A 155 -1.04 10.63 -6.64
CA VAL A 155 0.02 10.34 -7.62
C VAL A 155 0.69 11.65 -8.06
N GLU A 156 1.98 11.78 -7.79
CA GLU A 156 2.77 12.98 -8.16
C GLU A 156 3.58 12.79 -9.46
N SER A 157 3.86 11.54 -9.84
CA SER A 157 4.54 11.24 -11.12
C SER A 157 3.76 11.79 -12.32
N PRO A 158 4.45 12.32 -13.35
CA PRO A 158 3.79 12.84 -14.54
C PRO A 158 3.05 11.72 -15.28
N LEU A 159 1.72 11.83 -15.36
CA LEU A 159 0.88 10.88 -16.07
C LEU A 159 0.66 11.31 -17.53
N GLU A 160 1.07 10.43 -18.44
CA GLU A 160 0.72 10.49 -19.86
C GLU A 160 -0.80 10.59 -20.06
N ALA A 161 -1.24 11.47 -20.97
CA ALA A 161 -2.66 11.65 -21.30
C ALA A 161 -3.11 10.81 -22.51
N HIS A 162 -2.33 9.79 -22.89
CA HIS A 162 -2.64 8.91 -24.01
C HIS A 162 -3.54 7.74 -23.60
N LYS A 163 -4.39 7.26 -24.51
CA LYS A 163 -5.37 6.17 -24.28
C LYS A 163 -4.78 4.87 -23.70
N THR A 164 -3.49 4.62 -23.89
CA THR A 164 -2.81 3.43 -23.35
C THR A 164 -2.59 3.48 -21.85
N MET A 165 -2.72 4.66 -21.21
CA MET A 165 -2.48 4.83 -19.78
C MET A 165 -3.37 3.92 -18.92
N VAL A 166 -4.56 3.56 -19.41
CA VAL A 166 -5.53 2.69 -18.72
C VAL A 166 -5.01 1.25 -18.52
N LEU A 167 -3.93 0.90 -19.20
CA LEU A 167 -3.17 -0.35 -19.02
C LEU A 167 -1.80 -0.12 -18.34
N GLY A 168 -1.57 1.06 -17.76
CA GLY A 168 -0.38 1.39 -16.97
C GLY A 168 0.89 1.62 -17.77
N THR A 169 0.79 2.30 -18.93
CA THR A 169 1.97 2.68 -19.73
C THR A 169 2.72 3.87 -19.17
N SER A 170 2.13 4.63 -18.23
CA SER A 170 2.80 5.74 -17.55
C SER A 170 3.75 5.20 -16.47
N GLY A 171 4.93 5.81 -16.37
CA GLY A 171 5.88 5.53 -15.30
C GLY A 171 5.41 6.15 -13.99
N MET A 172 5.42 5.37 -12.91
CA MET A 172 5.13 5.86 -11.55
C MET A 172 6.19 5.34 -10.58
N THR A 173 6.39 6.06 -9.49
CA THR A 173 7.24 5.60 -8.38
C THR A 173 6.50 4.60 -7.50
N VAL A 174 7.25 3.82 -6.70
CA VAL A 174 6.65 2.93 -5.70
C VAL A 174 5.89 3.71 -4.64
N MET A 175 6.40 4.89 -4.28
CA MET A 175 5.75 5.83 -3.38
C MET A 175 4.38 6.28 -3.91
N ASP A 176 4.26 6.60 -5.20
CA ASP A 176 2.98 7.00 -5.79
C ASP A 176 1.95 5.86 -5.80
N GLN A 177 2.39 4.65 -6.09
CA GLN A 177 1.52 3.47 -6.02
C GLN A 177 1.04 3.20 -4.58
N ALA A 178 1.94 3.26 -3.60
CA ALA A 178 1.56 3.09 -2.19
C ALA A 178 0.58 4.19 -1.72
N THR A 179 0.80 5.43 -2.13
CA THR A 179 -0.05 6.57 -1.78
C THR A 179 -1.42 6.48 -2.42
N GLY A 180 -1.48 6.20 -3.73
CA GLY A 180 -2.76 6.03 -4.42
C GLY A 180 -3.60 4.91 -3.83
N TYR A 181 -2.96 3.81 -3.40
CA TYR A 181 -3.69 2.69 -2.81
C TYR A 181 -4.03 2.91 -1.33
N SER A 182 -3.34 3.80 -0.61
CA SER A 182 -3.68 4.09 0.79
C SER A 182 -5.06 4.72 0.93
N VAL A 183 -5.55 5.42 -0.09
CA VAL A 183 -6.93 5.93 -0.16
C VAL A 183 -7.98 4.83 0.07
N PHE A 184 -7.76 3.63 -0.48
CA PHE A 184 -8.69 2.51 -0.32
C PHE A 184 -8.69 1.96 1.12
N ALA A 185 -7.56 2.01 1.80
CA ALA A 185 -7.40 1.59 3.19
C ALA A 185 -7.88 2.67 4.18
N ASP A 186 -7.72 3.95 3.82
CA ASP A 186 -8.04 5.12 4.65
C ASP A 186 -9.42 5.71 4.34
N ASN A 187 -10.42 4.83 4.24
CA ASN A 187 -11.83 5.20 4.09
C ASN A 187 -12.15 6.18 2.92
N GLY A 188 -11.37 6.17 1.85
CA GLY A 188 -11.56 7.05 0.68
C GLY A 188 -10.97 8.45 0.86
N PHE A 189 -10.19 8.69 1.91
CA PHE A 189 -9.45 9.93 2.12
C PHE A 189 -8.05 9.85 1.55
N VAL A 190 -7.58 10.98 1.03
CA VAL A 190 -6.16 11.19 0.78
C VAL A 190 -5.62 12.08 1.89
N GLY A 191 -4.76 11.51 2.71
CA GLY A 191 -3.94 12.20 3.71
C GLY A 191 -2.50 12.25 3.20
N PHE A 192 -1.84 13.40 3.32
CA PHE A 192 -0.47 13.54 2.80
C PHE A 192 0.46 12.52 3.45
N ARG A 193 1.13 11.73 2.61
CA ARG A 193 2.21 10.84 3.04
C ARG A 193 3.28 11.65 3.77
N HIS A 194 3.72 11.21 4.95
CA HIS A 194 4.70 11.96 5.74
C HIS A 194 5.73 11.05 6.42
N GLY A 195 6.97 11.55 6.43
CA GLY A 195 8.12 10.94 7.10
C GLY A 195 8.41 11.54 8.49
N ILE A 196 7.91 12.75 8.75
CA ILE A 196 8.18 13.53 9.96
C ILE A 196 6.85 13.78 10.67
N SER A 197 6.75 13.35 11.92
CA SER A 197 5.59 13.62 12.77
C SER A 197 5.75 14.94 13.52
N GLN A 198 6.96 15.25 13.99
CA GLN A 198 7.23 16.44 14.79
C GLN A 198 8.67 16.94 14.60
N LEU A 199 8.87 18.26 14.62
CA LEU A 199 10.19 18.89 14.76
C LEU A 199 10.23 19.67 16.06
N VAL A 200 11.23 19.39 16.90
CA VAL A 200 11.36 20.00 18.23
C VAL A 200 12.73 20.65 18.37
N THR A 201 12.81 21.83 18.97
CA THR A 201 14.09 22.45 19.32
C THR A 201 14.74 21.74 20.51
N ARG A 202 16.02 22.01 20.78
CA ARG A 202 16.69 21.46 21.98
C ARG A 202 16.09 21.93 23.31
N THR A 203 15.35 23.04 23.32
CA THR A 203 14.66 23.55 24.52
C THR A 203 13.27 22.95 24.70
N GLY A 204 12.84 22.04 23.80
CA GLY A 204 11.54 21.37 23.87
C GLY A 204 10.41 22.09 23.14
N GLU A 205 10.70 23.17 22.41
CA GLU A 205 9.70 23.90 21.63
C GLU A 205 9.34 23.13 20.36
N VAL A 206 8.06 22.88 20.14
CA VAL A 206 7.54 22.24 18.93
C VAL A 206 7.46 23.26 17.79
N VAL A 207 8.29 23.09 16.77
CA VAL A 207 8.37 23.95 15.57
C VAL A 207 7.40 23.48 14.48
N TYR A 208 7.13 22.18 14.45
CA TYR A 208 6.22 21.55 13.51
C TYR A 208 5.57 20.35 14.17
N ASP A 209 4.26 20.19 13.99
CA ASP A 209 3.48 19.01 14.34
C ASP A 209 2.56 18.64 13.19
N PHE A 210 2.77 17.48 12.58
CA PHE A 210 1.99 17.02 11.43
C PHE A 210 0.49 17.01 11.72
N ALA A 211 0.06 16.61 12.92
CA ALA A 211 -1.36 16.50 13.25
C ALA A 211 -2.05 17.88 13.31
N LYS A 212 -1.28 18.96 13.52
CA LYS A 212 -1.79 20.33 13.64
C LYS A 212 -1.55 21.16 12.38
N ASP A 213 -0.36 21.03 11.79
CA ASP A 213 0.14 21.94 10.77
C ASP A 213 -0.03 21.40 9.36
N ALA A 214 -0.23 20.08 9.18
CA ALA A 214 -0.52 19.51 7.87
C ALA A 214 -1.94 19.85 7.43
N PRO A 215 -2.20 20.03 6.13
CA PRO A 215 -3.57 20.25 5.66
C PRO A 215 -4.44 19.04 5.99
N PRO A 216 -5.73 19.26 6.35
CA PRO A 216 -6.62 18.17 6.72
C PRO A 216 -6.79 17.19 5.55
N PRO A 217 -6.90 15.88 5.81
CA PRO A 217 -7.24 14.90 4.79
C PRO A 217 -8.55 15.28 4.10
N HIS A 218 -8.63 15.08 2.79
CA HIS A 218 -9.86 15.30 2.03
C HIS A 218 -10.32 14.02 1.36
N ARG A 219 -11.64 13.86 1.26
CA ARG A 219 -12.26 12.68 0.65
C ARG A 219 -12.15 12.77 -0.86
N VAL A 220 -11.62 11.72 -1.48
CA VAL A 220 -11.49 11.58 -2.95
C VAL A 220 -12.39 10.50 -3.52
N LEU A 221 -12.82 9.54 -2.69
CA LEU A 221 -13.82 8.54 -3.03
C LEU A 221 -15.02 8.62 -2.09
N SER A 222 -16.21 8.61 -2.69
CA SER A 222 -17.47 8.39 -2.01
C SER A 222 -17.48 7.04 -1.30
N GLU A 223 -18.26 6.92 -0.23
CA GLU A 223 -18.36 5.67 0.54
C GLU A 223 -18.88 4.50 -0.32
N GLN A 224 -19.78 4.80 -1.27
CA GLN A 224 -20.32 3.81 -2.20
C GLN A 224 -19.25 3.31 -3.18
N ALA A 225 -18.46 4.22 -3.77
CA ALA A 225 -17.39 3.83 -4.68
C ALA A 225 -16.28 3.09 -3.95
N LEU A 226 -15.92 3.55 -2.74
CA LEU A 226 -14.97 2.89 -1.87
C LEU A 226 -15.40 1.45 -1.54
N LYS A 227 -16.62 1.24 -1.07
CA LYS A 227 -17.14 -0.11 -0.75
C LYS A 227 -17.06 -1.01 -1.98
N SER A 228 -17.43 -0.49 -3.15
CA SER A 228 -17.36 -1.22 -4.42
C SER A 228 -15.93 -1.58 -4.80
N MET A 229 -14.99 -0.63 -4.71
CA MET A 229 -13.57 -0.84 -5.01
C MET A 229 -12.92 -1.84 -4.06
N ASN A 230 -13.15 -1.71 -2.75
CA ASN A 230 -12.60 -2.63 -1.76
C ASN A 230 -13.14 -4.05 -1.95
N THR A 231 -14.43 -4.19 -2.25
CA THR A 231 -15.03 -5.50 -2.60
C THR A 231 -14.33 -6.12 -3.81
N MET A 232 -14.07 -5.34 -4.86
CA MET A 232 -13.42 -5.83 -6.08
C MET A 232 -11.94 -6.16 -5.87
N LEU A 233 -11.21 -5.34 -5.11
CA LEU A 233 -9.79 -5.54 -4.82
C LEU A 233 -9.55 -6.70 -3.86
N ALA A 234 -10.46 -6.95 -2.92
CA ALA A 234 -10.43 -8.14 -2.04
C ALA A 234 -10.64 -9.45 -2.81
N ALA A 235 -11.31 -9.42 -3.96
CA ALA A 235 -11.45 -10.61 -4.81
C ALA A 235 -10.14 -11.01 -5.52
N VAL A 236 -9.18 -10.09 -5.69
CA VAL A 236 -7.95 -10.35 -6.46
C VAL A 236 -7.05 -11.40 -5.78
N PRO A 237 -6.78 -11.34 -4.46
CA PRO A 237 -6.03 -12.40 -3.78
C PRO A 237 -6.82 -13.70 -3.61
N VAL A 238 -8.15 -13.65 -3.55
CA VAL A 238 -8.98 -14.85 -3.30
C VAL A 238 -9.14 -15.70 -4.56
N MET A 239 -9.57 -15.08 -5.66
CA MET A 239 -9.95 -15.79 -6.89
C MET A 239 -9.18 -15.30 -8.13
N GLY A 240 -8.31 -14.32 -7.97
CA GLY A 240 -7.62 -13.62 -9.03
C GLY A 240 -6.13 -13.93 -9.14
N THR A 241 -5.38 -12.92 -9.56
CA THR A 241 -3.96 -13.00 -9.92
C THR A 241 -2.99 -12.92 -8.74
N ALA A 242 -3.47 -12.60 -7.53
CA ALA A 242 -2.62 -12.29 -6.36
C ALA A 242 -2.70 -13.35 -5.24
N ARG A 243 -2.95 -14.62 -5.57
CA ARG A 243 -3.16 -15.68 -4.55
C ARG A 243 -2.04 -15.80 -3.51
N ARG A 244 -0.79 -15.54 -3.92
CA ARG A 244 0.38 -15.58 -3.04
C ARG A 244 0.50 -14.39 -2.07
N ALA A 245 -0.40 -13.41 -2.15
CA ALA A 245 -0.45 -12.28 -1.23
C ALA A 245 -1.40 -12.48 -0.04
N GLN A 246 -2.04 -13.64 0.10
CA GLN A 246 -2.96 -13.88 1.21
C GLN A 246 -2.23 -13.90 2.56
N LEU A 247 -2.88 -13.33 3.57
CA LEU A 247 -2.48 -13.39 4.97
C LEU A 247 -3.40 -14.37 5.72
N PRO A 248 -2.90 -15.02 6.79
CA PRO A 248 -3.67 -16.05 7.49
C PRO A 248 -4.88 -15.50 8.26
N ASN A 249 -4.79 -14.29 8.82
CA ASN A 249 -5.74 -13.83 9.85
C ASN A 249 -6.62 -12.65 9.42
N ILE A 250 -6.33 -12.02 8.28
CA ILE A 250 -7.02 -10.79 7.85
C ILE A 250 -7.22 -10.79 6.34
N VAL A 251 -8.35 -10.25 5.89
CA VAL A 251 -8.62 -10.05 4.47
C VAL A 251 -7.62 -9.06 3.89
N VAL A 252 -7.08 -9.42 2.73
CA VAL A 252 -6.18 -8.60 1.93
C VAL A 252 -6.91 -8.14 0.67
N ALA A 253 -6.73 -6.86 0.33
CA ALA A 253 -7.11 -6.32 -0.96
C ALA A 253 -5.86 -5.85 -1.70
N GLY A 254 -5.87 -5.92 -3.03
CA GLY A 254 -4.72 -5.45 -3.79
C GLY A 254 -4.80 -5.76 -5.27
N LYS A 255 -3.73 -5.43 -6.00
CA LYS A 255 -3.66 -5.62 -7.43
C LYS A 255 -2.24 -5.95 -7.90
N THR A 256 -2.16 -6.92 -8.80
CA THR A 256 -0.94 -7.19 -9.56
C THR A 256 -0.81 -6.23 -10.75
N GLY A 257 0.43 -5.79 -11.01
CA GLY A 257 0.86 -5.13 -12.23
C GLY A 257 1.96 -5.92 -12.93
N THR A 258 1.92 -5.95 -14.25
CA THR A 258 2.94 -6.59 -15.09
C THR A 258 2.96 -5.86 -16.42
N THR A 259 4.13 -5.44 -16.85
CA THR A 259 4.31 -4.68 -18.10
C THR A 259 4.55 -5.62 -19.27
N GLN A 260 4.45 -5.07 -20.48
CA GLN A 260 4.82 -5.83 -21.68
C GLN A 260 6.30 -6.23 -21.61
N SER A 261 6.62 -7.40 -22.18
CA SER A 261 7.97 -7.98 -22.14
C SER A 261 8.51 -8.21 -20.72
N TYR A 262 7.64 -8.25 -19.70
CA TYR A 262 7.99 -8.59 -18.32
C TYR A 262 9.15 -7.75 -17.74
N ARG A 263 9.18 -6.45 -18.02
CA ARG A 263 10.25 -5.56 -17.51
C ARG A 263 10.04 -5.16 -16.05
N ASP A 264 8.77 -4.98 -15.68
CA ASP A 264 8.36 -4.53 -14.35
C ASP A 264 7.23 -5.42 -13.84
N ALA A 265 7.41 -5.90 -12.61
CA ALA A 265 6.39 -6.63 -11.88
C ALA A 265 6.04 -5.88 -10.60
N TRP A 266 4.74 -5.76 -10.34
CA TRP A 266 4.20 -5.00 -9.22
C TRP A 266 3.21 -5.81 -8.43
N PHE A 267 3.25 -5.67 -7.12
CA PHE A 267 2.09 -5.94 -6.29
C PHE A 267 1.87 -4.76 -5.36
N VAL A 268 0.64 -4.24 -5.35
CA VAL A 268 0.23 -3.17 -4.45
C VAL A 268 -0.99 -3.67 -3.71
N GLY A 269 -0.87 -3.78 -2.39
CA GLY A 269 -1.89 -4.38 -1.55
C GLY A 269 -1.99 -3.70 -0.19
N PHE A 270 -3.12 -3.90 0.47
CA PHE A 270 -3.44 -3.28 1.74
C PHE A 270 -4.35 -4.14 2.60
N THR A 271 -4.32 -3.82 3.90
CA THR A 271 -5.28 -4.22 4.92
C THR A 271 -5.89 -2.95 5.53
N GLY A 272 -6.67 -3.06 6.62
CA GLY A 272 -7.09 -1.86 7.37
C GLY A 272 -5.98 -1.23 8.20
N ASN A 273 -4.77 -1.81 8.25
CA ASN A 273 -3.63 -1.28 9.01
C ASN A 273 -2.60 -0.60 8.10
N TYR A 274 -2.19 -1.27 7.03
CA TYR A 274 -1.11 -0.81 6.17
C TYR A 274 -1.41 -1.03 4.69
N THR A 275 -0.90 -0.12 3.86
CA THR A 275 -0.75 -0.27 2.43
C THR A 275 0.73 -0.44 2.11
N ALA A 276 1.06 -1.43 1.27
CA ALA A 276 2.41 -1.60 0.77
C ALA A 276 2.43 -1.79 -0.75
N ALA A 277 3.36 -1.11 -1.41
CA ALA A 277 3.66 -1.28 -2.81
C ALA A 277 5.04 -1.95 -2.95
N VAL A 278 5.11 -2.98 -3.79
CA VAL A 278 6.32 -3.71 -4.12
C VAL A 278 6.53 -3.69 -5.63
N TRP A 279 7.70 -3.22 -6.05
CA TRP A 279 8.19 -3.32 -7.43
C TRP A 279 9.41 -4.22 -7.48
N MET A 280 9.53 -5.01 -8.55
CA MET A 280 10.74 -5.77 -8.88
C MET A 280 11.01 -5.71 -10.38
N GLY A 281 12.29 -5.57 -10.74
CA GLY A 281 12.73 -5.44 -12.13
C GLY A 281 14.23 -5.19 -12.27
N ASN A 282 14.67 -4.80 -13.47
CA ASN A 282 16.07 -4.50 -13.77
C ASN A 282 16.24 -3.02 -14.16
N ASP A 283 17.34 -2.38 -13.75
CA ASP A 283 17.62 -0.96 -14.02
C ASP A 283 17.79 -0.62 -15.49
N ASP A 284 18.36 -1.53 -16.26
CA ASP A 284 18.54 -1.40 -17.70
C ASP A 284 17.29 -1.79 -18.52
N PHE A 285 16.16 -2.03 -17.85
CA PHE A 285 14.90 -2.48 -18.45
C PHE A 285 15.01 -3.81 -19.20
N THR A 286 16.04 -4.62 -18.95
CA THR A 286 16.11 -5.98 -19.49
C THR A 286 14.92 -6.81 -19.00
N PRO A 287 14.28 -7.59 -19.90
CA PRO A 287 13.19 -8.48 -19.53
C PRO A 287 13.54 -9.45 -18.41
N THR A 288 12.58 -9.62 -17.49
CA THR A 288 12.61 -10.73 -16.54
C THR A 288 12.09 -11.99 -17.23
N LYS A 289 12.36 -13.16 -16.66
CA LYS A 289 11.90 -14.46 -17.17
C LYS A 289 10.47 -14.73 -16.73
N ASN A 290 9.52 -14.08 -17.42
CA ASN A 290 8.08 -14.22 -17.19
C ASN A 290 7.66 -13.89 -15.75
N MET A 291 8.36 -12.98 -15.06
CA MET A 291 7.95 -12.55 -13.72
C MET A 291 6.65 -11.75 -13.82
N THR A 292 5.69 -12.05 -12.97
CA THR A 292 4.43 -11.31 -12.88
C THR A 292 4.26 -10.71 -11.50
N GLY A 293 3.34 -9.77 -11.35
CA GLY A 293 3.03 -9.21 -10.04
C GLY A 293 2.56 -10.25 -9.01
N GLY A 294 1.99 -11.37 -9.46
CA GLY A 294 1.52 -12.47 -8.61
C GLY A 294 2.60 -13.50 -8.23
N SER A 295 3.85 -13.31 -8.68
CA SER A 295 4.99 -14.12 -8.25
C SER A 295 5.80 -13.41 -7.18
N LEU A 296 7.05 -12.98 -7.47
CA LEU A 296 7.95 -12.44 -6.46
C LEU A 296 7.40 -11.20 -5.74
N PRO A 297 6.80 -10.18 -6.41
CA PRO A 297 6.28 -9.01 -5.71
C PRO A 297 5.20 -9.35 -4.68
N ALA A 298 4.28 -10.26 -5.01
CA ALA A 298 3.26 -10.73 -4.07
C ALA A 298 3.84 -11.52 -2.90
N MET A 299 4.89 -12.32 -3.11
CA MET A 299 5.54 -13.09 -2.04
C MET A 299 6.38 -12.19 -1.11
N VAL A 300 7.09 -11.19 -1.67
CA VAL A 300 7.77 -10.15 -0.88
C VAL A 300 6.77 -9.39 -0.02
N TRP A 301 5.65 -8.96 -0.62
CA TRP A 301 4.58 -8.29 0.11
C TRP A 301 4.02 -9.16 1.22
N GLN A 302 3.74 -10.44 0.93
CA GLN A 302 3.16 -11.37 1.91
C GLN A 302 4.11 -11.58 3.09
N ARG A 303 5.40 -11.86 2.84
CA ARG A 303 6.38 -12.08 3.90
C ARG A 303 6.50 -10.88 4.82
N LEU A 304 6.59 -9.68 4.24
CA LEU A 304 6.62 -8.42 4.96
C LEU A 304 5.34 -8.21 5.78
N MET A 305 4.18 -8.44 5.17
CA MET A 305 2.90 -8.13 5.79
C MET A 305 2.49 -9.18 6.83
N VAL A 306 2.94 -10.42 6.73
CA VAL A 306 2.84 -11.40 7.84
C VAL A 306 3.54 -10.83 9.08
N TYR A 307 4.78 -10.35 8.92
CA TYR A 307 5.52 -9.72 10.02
C TYR A 307 4.85 -8.45 10.54
N ALA A 308 4.44 -7.56 9.64
CA ALA A 308 3.82 -6.28 10.01
C ALA A 308 2.47 -6.46 10.74
N HIS A 309 1.81 -7.61 10.63
CA HIS A 309 0.54 -7.89 11.33
C HIS A 309 0.71 -8.71 12.62
N GLN A 310 1.94 -9.00 13.05
CA GLN A 310 2.17 -9.61 14.36
C GLN A 310 2.01 -8.58 15.49
N ASN A 311 1.39 -9.02 16.59
CA ASN A 311 1.30 -8.27 17.85
C ASN A 311 0.75 -6.84 17.71
N ILE A 312 -0.22 -6.66 16.81
CA ILE A 312 -0.98 -5.42 16.64
C ILE A 312 -2.49 -5.70 16.64
N ASP A 313 -3.27 -4.64 16.87
CA ASP A 313 -4.71 -4.68 16.67
C ASP A 313 -5.04 -4.67 15.15
N LEU A 314 -5.65 -5.74 14.67
CA LEU A 314 -5.97 -5.94 13.26
C LEU A 314 -7.23 -5.13 12.90
N LYS A 315 -7.08 -4.20 11.95
CA LYS A 315 -8.15 -3.32 11.50
C LYS A 315 -8.80 -3.88 10.23
N PRO A 316 -10.14 -3.92 10.17
CA PRO A 316 -10.85 -4.37 8.98
C PRO A 316 -10.66 -3.40 7.81
N ILE A 317 -10.69 -3.91 6.58
CA ILE A 317 -10.76 -3.05 5.39
C ILE A 317 -12.11 -2.32 5.38
N PRO A 318 -12.15 -0.99 5.18
CA PRO A 318 -13.40 -0.25 5.12
C PRO A 318 -14.38 -0.82 4.09
N GLY A 319 -15.64 -1.03 4.50
CA GLY A 319 -16.70 -1.50 3.62
C GLY A 319 -16.73 -3.02 3.34
N ILE A 320 -15.85 -3.82 3.95
CA ILE A 320 -15.85 -5.29 3.84
C ILE A 320 -16.62 -5.91 5.02
N ASP A 321 -17.68 -6.68 4.71
CA ASP A 321 -18.58 -7.25 5.72
C ASP A 321 -17.95 -8.40 6.53
N LYS A 322 -17.02 -9.17 5.94
CA LYS A 322 -16.27 -10.26 6.59
C LYS A 322 -14.76 -9.98 6.54
N PRO A 323 -14.23 -9.18 7.47
CA PRO A 323 -12.86 -8.66 7.36
C PRO A 323 -11.77 -9.62 7.85
N PHE A 324 -12.14 -10.67 8.59
CA PHE A 324 -11.21 -11.68 9.10
C PHE A 324 -11.39 -13.00 8.34
N VAL A 325 -10.28 -13.73 8.18
CA VAL A 325 -10.30 -15.07 7.60
C VAL A 325 -10.90 -16.02 8.63
N ASP A 326 -11.71 -16.98 8.18
CA ASP A 326 -12.31 -17.99 9.05
C ASP A 326 -11.23 -18.71 9.87
N GLU A 327 -11.42 -18.86 11.19
CA GLU A 327 -10.46 -19.46 12.11
C GLU A 327 -10.05 -20.88 11.69
N GLU A 328 -10.97 -21.64 11.09
CA GLU A 328 -10.67 -23.01 10.64
C GLU A 328 -9.75 -23.02 9.40
N ILE A 329 -9.84 -21.97 8.57
CA ILE A 329 -8.96 -21.78 7.40
C ILE A 329 -7.61 -21.22 7.85
N ALA A 330 -7.60 -20.28 8.80
CA ALA A 330 -6.40 -19.73 9.40
C ALA A 330 -5.55 -20.83 10.07
N ALA A 331 -6.18 -21.71 10.87
CA ALA A 331 -5.51 -22.84 11.52
C ALA A 331 -4.88 -23.83 10.51
N LYS A 332 -5.59 -24.15 9.41
CA LYS A 332 -5.06 -25.01 8.33
C LYS A 332 -3.91 -24.34 7.57
N ALA A 333 -3.97 -23.02 7.38
CA ALA A 333 -2.90 -22.25 6.76
C ALA A 333 -1.65 -22.20 7.65
N GLU A 334 -1.80 -22.02 8.96
CA GLU A 334 -0.70 -22.08 9.93
C GLU A 334 -0.03 -23.46 9.97
N GLU A 335 -0.79 -24.55 9.91
CA GLU A 335 -0.24 -25.90 9.81
C GLU A 335 0.54 -26.15 8.50
N ALA A 336 0.05 -25.60 7.38
CA ALA A 336 0.73 -25.68 6.09
C ALA A 336 2.02 -24.83 6.06
N GLN A 337 1.99 -23.65 6.69
CA GLN A 337 3.15 -22.77 6.87
C GLN A 337 4.23 -23.48 7.71
N LYS A 338 3.85 -24.09 8.85
CA LYS A 338 4.75 -24.88 9.70
C LYS A 338 5.39 -26.07 8.96
N LYS A 339 4.68 -26.69 8.01
CA LYS A 339 5.23 -27.76 7.15
C LYS A 339 6.18 -27.25 6.05
N SER A 340 5.93 -26.05 5.52
CA SER A 340 6.82 -25.35 4.59
C SER A 340 8.12 -24.90 5.29
N ASP A 341 8.00 -24.40 6.52
CA ASP A 341 9.12 -23.89 7.32
C ASP A 341 10.03 -25.03 7.83
N ALA A 342 9.51 -26.26 7.92
CA ALA A 342 10.33 -27.45 8.18
C ALA A 342 11.36 -27.74 7.07
N GLN A 343 11.25 -27.10 5.90
CA GLN A 343 12.19 -27.22 4.79
C GLN A 343 13.08 -25.97 4.61
N ALA A 344 12.94 -24.96 5.48
CA ALA A 344 13.74 -23.74 5.48
C ALA A 344 14.17 -23.37 6.91
N VAL A 345 15.01 -24.21 7.54
CA VAL A 345 15.66 -23.84 8.81
C VAL A 345 16.93 -23.05 8.50
N ALA A 346 16.82 -21.72 8.54
CA ALA A 346 17.80 -20.77 9.08
C ALA A 346 17.35 -19.33 8.76
N ASP A 347 16.38 -18.84 9.53
CA ASP A 347 16.40 -17.48 10.08
C ASP A 347 15.17 -17.41 11.00
N ALA A 348 15.42 -17.45 12.31
CA ALA A 348 14.41 -17.12 13.30
C ALA A 348 14.05 -15.65 13.07
N ALA A 349 13.01 -15.38 12.27
CA ALA A 349 12.45 -14.05 12.14
C ALA A 349 11.99 -13.64 13.55
N ALA A 350 12.76 -12.75 14.18
CA ALA A 350 12.49 -12.29 15.53
C ALA A 350 11.04 -11.78 15.60
N GLU A 351 10.21 -12.35 16.46
CA GLU A 351 8.80 -11.93 16.59
C GLU A 351 8.71 -10.42 16.75
N ARG A 352 7.77 -9.77 16.03
CA ARG A 352 7.59 -8.33 16.14
C ARG A 352 7.25 -7.99 17.61
N PRO A 353 8.00 -7.11 18.29
CA PRO A 353 7.65 -6.74 19.66
C PRO A 353 6.25 -6.10 19.71
N PRO A 354 5.50 -6.27 20.81
CA PRO A 354 4.18 -5.65 20.95
C PRO A 354 4.28 -4.14 20.76
N VAL A 355 3.42 -3.60 19.89
CA VAL A 355 3.34 -2.15 19.66
C VAL A 355 2.09 -1.63 20.36
N LEU A 356 2.20 -0.45 20.97
CA LEU A 356 1.03 0.20 21.59
C LEU A 356 -0.05 0.42 20.53
N SER A 357 -1.30 0.08 20.86
CA SER A 357 -2.42 0.35 19.97
C SER A 357 -2.56 1.85 19.70
N SER A 358 -3.19 2.23 18.58
CA SER A 358 -3.48 3.65 18.29
C SER A 358 -4.29 4.30 19.43
N ARG A 359 -5.23 3.55 20.03
CA ARG A 359 -6.04 4.01 21.17
C ARG A 359 -5.18 4.24 22.41
N THR A 360 -4.32 3.30 22.77
CA THR A 360 -3.40 3.45 23.92
C THR A 360 -2.46 4.63 23.71
N THR A 361 -1.92 4.78 22.49
CA THR A 361 -1.05 5.90 22.13
C THR A 361 -1.79 7.23 22.27
N GLN A 362 -3.03 7.33 21.77
CA GLN A 362 -3.86 8.52 21.91
C GLN A 362 -4.12 8.85 23.38
N THR A 363 -4.52 7.87 24.19
CA THR A 363 -4.75 8.07 25.63
C THR A 363 -3.49 8.58 26.34
N LEU A 364 -2.31 8.04 26.02
CA LEU A 364 -1.04 8.52 26.59
C LEU A 364 -0.72 9.96 26.16
N ARG A 365 -1.02 10.34 24.92
CA ARG A 365 -0.88 11.73 24.45
C ARG A 365 -1.85 12.67 25.16
N ASP A 366 -3.11 12.28 25.29
CA ASP A 366 -4.13 13.06 25.98
C ASP A 366 -3.74 13.27 27.45
N MET A 367 -3.24 12.22 28.12
CA MET A 367 -2.68 12.32 29.47
C MET A 367 -1.47 13.26 29.53
N THR A 368 -0.57 13.19 28.55
CA THR A 368 0.61 14.08 28.49
C THR A 368 0.18 15.53 28.33
N SER A 369 -0.77 15.80 27.44
CA SER A 369 -1.33 17.15 27.23
C SER A 369 -2.04 17.66 28.49
N LEU A 370 -2.78 16.79 29.19
CA LEU A 370 -3.41 17.11 30.46
C LEU A 370 -2.36 17.48 31.52
N PHE A 371 -1.26 16.72 31.64
CA PHE A 371 -0.19 17.03 32.61
C PHE A 371 0.57 18.32 32.26
N GLN A 372 0.80 18.60 30.98
CA GLN A 372 1.48 19.82 30.54
C GLN A 372 0.62 21.08 30.69
N SER A 373 -0.70 20.94 30.56
CA SER A 373 -1.66 22.06 30.71
C SER A 373 -2.24 22.18 32.12
N ALA A 374 -1.89 21.26 33.05
CA ALA A 374 -2.37 21.29 34.41
C ALA A 374 -1.88 22.55 35.15
N PRO A 375 -2.75 23.23 35.91
CA PRO A 375 -2.35 24.38 36.72
C PRO A 375 -1.35 23.97 37.81
N VAL A 376 -0.40 24.86 38.11
CA VAL A 376 0.59 24.64 39.17
C VAL A 376 -0.14 24.51 40.50
N LEU A 377 0.17 23.45 41.25
CA LEU A 377 -0.33 23.28 42.61
C LEU A 377 0.30 24.35 43.51
N ASN A 378 -0.49 25.33 43.94
CA ASN A 378 -0.09 26.24 45.00
C ASN A 378 -0.12 25.46 46.32
N THR A 379 1.05 25.18 46.89
CA THR A 379 1.12 24.69 48.26
C THR A 379 0.66 25.80 49.21
N PRO A 380 -0.18 25.50 50.23
CA PRO A 380 -0.48 26.46 51.28
C PRO A 380 0.84 26.94 51.89
N GLN A 381 0.99 28.26 52.08
CA GLN A 381 2.16 28.76 52.81
C GLN A 381 2.22 28.10 54.19
N PRO A 382 3.41 27.69 54.67
CA PRO A 382 3.54 27.19 56.03
C PRO A 382 2.96 28.23 56.99
N PRO A 383 2.17 27.83 58.01
CA PRO A 383 1.70 28.79 58.99
C PRO A 383 2.92 29.51 59.58
N GLU A 384 2.89 30.84 59.56
CA GLU A 384 3.86 31.66 60.28
C GLU A 384 3.91 31.14 61.72
N THR A 385 5.03 30.54 62.08
CA THR A 385 5.26 30.17 63.47
C THR A 385 5.28 31.48 64.25
N LEU A 386 4.26 31.64 65.09
CA LEU A 386 4.11 32.72 66.06
C LEU A 386 5.40 32.87 66.87
N SER A 387 6.25 33.80 66.46
CA SER A 387 7.32 34.32 67.31
C SER A 387 6.69 35.29 68.30
N ALA A 388 6.13 34.77 69.38
CA ALA A 388 5.88 35.53 70.61
C ALA A 388 5.62 34.57 71.78
N LEU A 389 6.70 34.22 72.50
CA LEU A 389 6.72 34.07 73.95
C LEU A 389 8.13 34.33 74.47
#